data_AF-A0A2U3CCI3-F1
#
_entry.id   AF-A0A2U3CCI3-F1
#
_cell.length_a   1.000
_cell.length_b   1.000
_cell.length_c   1.000
_cell.angle_alpha   90.00
_cell.angle_beta   90.00
_cell.angle_gamma   90.00
#
_symmetry.space_group_name_H-M   'P 1'
#
loop_
_entity.id
_entity.type
_entity.pdbx_description
1 polymer ?
#
loop_
_entity_poly.entity_id
_entity_poly.type
_entity_poly.pdbx_seq_one_letter_code
_entity_poly.pdbx_strand_id
1 'polypeptide(L)'
;MTIENNSLKSNSKHTNYLLKEKENLSYTSFTKEQILLKYLKAIANEYIELEKIKTEFIEIIIKNLDDLDFSGLINYSNYYIKESFLKQQVKSSNIRGLNVVSVDGSSVVKKFMNVDFSFLKAIAVKYLFYKNHSANIAYFPDLNGFNNYTVQGNYLNRDDTTIEAKISMDMKFMEINLLNNMINRYTDIDIVIIDGSIVIMPINLIFSKDPEISKKYDLLLKEYHNLYLTCKEKGIIFLSQS
;
A
#
# COMPACT_ATOMS: atom_id res chain seq x y z
N MET A 1 9.64 -41.22 22.92
CA MET A 1 11.03 -40.90 23.32
C MET A 1 10.94 -39.72 24.27
N THR A 2 11.32 -39.93 25.51
CA THR A 2 11.17 -39.02 26.66
C THR A 2 12.05 -37.79 26.46
N ILE A 3 11.45 -36.62 26.31
CA ILE A 3 12.18 -35.34 26.31
C ILE A 3 12.41 -34.98 27.77
N GLU A 4 13.65 -35.15 28.22
CA GLU A 4 14.12 -34.63 29.48
C GLU A 4 13.93 -33.11 29.52
N ASN A 5 13.26 -32.65 30.58
CA ASN A 5 13.15 -31.24 30.94
C ASN A 5 14.53 -30.68 31.30
N ASN A 6 15.33 -30.37 30.30
CA ASN A 6 16.44 -29.43 30.47
C ASN A 6 15.85 -28.03 30.48
N SER A 7 15.43 -27.60 31.67
CA SER A 7 15.17 -26.21 31.99
C SER A 7 16.38 -25.38 31.53
N LEU A 8 16.21 -24.69 30.41
CA LEU A 8 17.08 -23.60 29.99
C LEU A 8 17.06 -22.56 31.11
N LYS A 9 18.09 -22.62 31.97
CA LYS A 9 18.45 -21.52 32.86
C LYS A 9 18.64 -20.30 31.98
N SER A 10 17.59 -19.48 31.86
CA SER A 10 17.69 -18.19 31.18
C SER A 10 18.85 -17.43 31.83
N ASN A 11 19.76 -16.94 31.01
CA ASN A 11 20.83 -16.06 31.43
C ASN A 11 20.21 -14.72 31.85
N SER A 12 19.70 -14.68 33.09
CA SER A 12 19.18 -13.49 33.78
C SER A 12 20.26 -12.42 34.05
N LYS A 13 21.44 -12.57 33.45
CA LYS A 13 22.56 -11.63 33.55
C LYS A 13 22.44 -10.47 32.56
N HIS A 14 21.78 -10.64 31.41
CA HIS A 14 21.67 -9.56 30.42
C HIS A 14 20.55 -8.55 30.72
N THR A 15 19.43 -9.01 31.28
CA THR A 15 18.31 -8.13 31.69
C THR A 15 18.66 -7.27 32.90
N ASN A 16 19.57 -7.72 33.78
CA ASN A 16 19.99 -6.98 34.96
C ASN A 16 21.02 -5.87 34.69
N TYR A 17 21.69 -5.86 33.53
CA TYR A 17 22.63 -4.79 33.19
C TYR A 17 21.91 -3.52 32.70
N LEU A 18 20.81 -3.68 31.95
CA LEU A 18 20.02 -2.57 31.40
C LEU A 18 19.11 -1.88 32.43
N LEU A 19 18.75 -2.56 33.51
CA LEU A 19 17.98 -1.94 34.61
C LEU A 19 18.85 -1.11 35.55
N LYS A 20 20.15 -1.43 35.67
CA LYS A 20 21.08 -0.69 36.55
C LYS A 20 21.44 0.72 36.06
N GLU A 21 21.33 0.99 34.75
CA GLU A 21 21.56 2.35 34.22
C GLU A 21 20.35 3.28 34.37
N LYS A 22 19.17 2.76 34.75
CA LYS A 22 17.98 3.58 34.99
C LYS A 22 17.95 4.25 36.36
N GLU A 23 18.76 3.82 37.33
CA GLU A 23 18.63 4.25 38.74
C GLU A 23 19.63 5.33 39.21
N ASN A 24 20.57 5.79 38.38
CA ASN A 24 21.49 6.87 38.76
C ASN A 24 21.38 8.09 37.84
N LEU A 25 20.33 8.90 38.02
CA LEU A 25 20.23 10.20 37.36
C LEU A 25 20.04 11.32 38.37
N SER A 26 21.17 11.93 38.75
CA SER A 26 21.22 13.32 39.20
C SER A 26 20.85 14.21 38.00
N TYR A 27 19.59 14.65 37.95
CA TYR A 27 19.03 15.44 36.84
C TYR A 27 19.30 16.96 36.94
N THR A 28 20.32 17.39 37.67
CA THR A 28 20.44 18.81 38.05
C THR A 28 21.21 19.71 37.08
N SER A 29 21.63 19.24 35.89
CA SER A 29 22.47 20.07 35.00
C SER A 29 22.34 19.86 33.48
N PHE A 30 21.31 19.16 32.99
CA PHE A 30 21.12 18.95 31.54
C PHE A 30 19.99 19.81 30.97
N THR A 31 20.20 20.37 29.77
CA THR A 31 19.11 21.03 29.03
C THR A 31 18.14 19.98 28.47
N LYS A 32 16.91 20.40 28.15
CA LYS A 32 15.86 19.50 27.60
C LYS A 32 16.32 18.84 26.29
N GLU A 33 17.08 19.57 25.48
CA GLU A 33 17.64 19.11 24.21
C GLU A 33 18.68 18.00 24.42
N GLN A 34 19.51 18.11 25.46
CA GLN A 34 20.51 17.09 25.80
C GLN A 34 19.86 15.80 26.31
N ILE A 35 18.80 15.93 27.11
CA ILE A 35 17.99 14.79 27.57
C ILE A 35 17.32 14.10 26.38
N LEU A 36 16.68 14.86 25.49
CA LEU A 36 16.05 14.34 24.28
C LEU A 36 17.05 13.62 23.37
N LEU A 37 18.21 14.23 23.12
CA LEU A 37 19.27 13.63 22.30
C LEU A 37 19.77 12.31 22.89
N LYS A 38 19.90 12.23 24.22
CA LYS A 38 20.29 11.00 24.92
C LYS A 38 19.24 9.89 24.73
N TYR A 39 17.95 10.21 24.86
CA TYR A 39 16.87 9.25 24.62
C TYR A 39 16.81 8.78 23.16
N LEU A 40 16.94 9.70 22.21
CA LEU A 40 16.96 9.35 20.78
C LEU A 40 18.13 8.42 20.44
N LYS A 41 19.31 8.66 21.03
CA LYS A 41 20.47 7.75 20.87
C LYS A 41 20.22 6.37 21.47
N ALA A 42 19.59 6.30 22.64
CA ALA A 42 19.25 5.03 23.27
C ALA A 42 18.28 4.23 22.38
N ILE A 43 17.20 4.87 21.90
CA ILE A 43 16.22 4.24 21.00
C ILE A 43 16.90 3.80 19.69
N ALA A 44 17.74 4.65 19.08
CA ALA A 44 18.44 4.30 17.85
C ALA A 44 19.34 3.06 18.03
N ASN A 45 20.04 2.95 19.16
CA ASN A 45 20.85 1.78 19.48
C ASN A 45 20.00 0.52 19.68
N GLU A 46 18.84 0.62 20.34
CA GLU A 46 17.89 -0.49 20.47
C GLU A 46 17.43 -0.99 19.09
N TYR A 47 17.13 -0.09 18.16
CA TYR A 47 16.76 -0.46 16.79
C TYR A 47 17.88 -1.18 16.04
N ILE A 48 19.14 -0.72 16.20
CA ILE A 48 20.30 -1.36 15.57
C ILE A 48 20.47 -2.79 16.09
N GLU A 49 20.35 -3.00 17.41
CA GLU A 49 20.48 -4.34 18.00
C GLU A 49 19.32 -5.26 17.59
N LEU A 50 18.09 -4.74 17.51
CA LEU A 50 16.95 -5.51 17.00
C LEU A 50 17.18 -5.99 15.56
N GLU A 51 17.73 -5.14 14.70
CA GLU A 51 17.94 -5.51 13.31
C GLU A 51 19.08 -6.52 13.12
N LYS A 52 20.11 -6.49 13.99
CA LYS A 52 21.11 -7.55 14.07
C LYS A 52 20.49 -8.90 14.46
N ILE A 53 19.72 -8.93 15.54
CA ILE A 53 19.05 -10.16 16.02
C ILE A 53 18.13 -10.73 14.94
N LYS A 54 17.36 -9.89 14.26
CA LYS A 54 16.49 -10.31 13.16
C LYS A 54 17.28 -10.88 12.00
N THR A 55 18.42 -10.28 11.65
CA THR A 55 19.29 -10.78 10.58
C THR A 55 19.86 -12.15 10.95
N GLU A 56 20.39 -12.31 12.16
CA GLU A 56 20.89 -13.60 12.67
C GLU A 56 19.78 -14.67 12.67
N PHE A 57 18.57 -14.31 13.11
CA PHE A 57 17.42 -15.20 13.08
C PHE A 57 17.08 -15.66 11.66
N ILE A 58 17.06 -14.74 10.70
CA ILE A 58 16.81 -15.07 9.29
C ILE A 58 17.91 -15.99 8.75
N GLU A 59 19.18 -15.71 9.05
CA GLU A 59 20.30 -16.55 8.63
C GLU A 59 20.21 -17.97 9.20
N ILE A 60 19.83 -18.10 10.47
CA ILE A 60 19.59 -19.40 11.11
C ILE A 60 18.44 -20.13 10.41
N ILE A 61 17.33 -19.47 10.11
CA ILE A 61 16.22 -20.10 9.39
C ILE A 61 16.66 -20.57 8.01
N ILE A 62 17.30 -19.70 7.23
CA ILE A 62 17.75 -20.03 5.87
C ILE A 62 18.74 -21.19 5.89
N LYS A 63 19.68 -21.20 6.83
CA LYS A 63 20.69 -22.26 6.95
C LYS A 63 20.10 -23.63 7.28
N ASN A 64 18.99 -23.66 8.02
CA ASN A 64 18.33 -24.90 8.44
C ASN A 64 17.04 -25.17 7.66
N LEU A 65 16.79 -24.46 6.55
CA LEU A 65 15.50 -24.49 5.84
C LEU A 65 15.11 -25.90 5.38
N ASP A 66 16.10 -26.70 4.96
CA ASP A 66 15.89 -28.09 4.52
C ASP A 66 15.59 -29.06 5.69
N ASP A 67 16.01 -28.71 6.91
CA ASP A 67 15.83 -29.52 8.13
C ASP A 67 14.64 -29.03 8.99
N LEU A 68 14.05 -27.89 8.67
CA LEU A 68 12.92 -27.31 9.39
C LEU A 68 11.61 -27.99 8.98
N ASP A 69 11.15 -28.92 9.81
CA ASP A 69 9.83 -29.53 9.67
C ASP A 69 8.75 -28.72 10.41
N PHE A 70 7.93 -28.00 9.63
CA PHE A 70 6.76 -27.28 10.14
C PHE A 70 5.46 -28.10 10.09
N SER A 71 5.52 -29.39 9.73
CA SER A 71 4.33 -30.26 9.62
C SER A 71 3.48 -30.26 10.90
N GLY A 72 4.12 -30.22 12.07
CA GLY A 72 3.44 -30.13 13.37
C GLY A 72 2.64 -28.84 13.59
N LEU A 73 3.06 -27.71 13.00
CA LEU A 73 2.34 -26.43 13.07
C LEU A 73 1.20 -26.38 12.02
N ILE A 74 1.43 -26.96 10.85
CA ILE A 74 0.46 -27.02 9.74
C ILE A 74 -0.71 -27.99 10.06
N ASN A 75 -0.46 -29.01 10.88
CA ASN A 75 -1.48 -30.00 11.29
C ASN A 75 -2.49 -29.48 12.33
N TYR A 76 -2.34 -28.27 12.84
CA TYR A 76 -3.38 -27.64 13.65
C TYR A 76 -4.57 -27.26 12.76
N SER A 77 -5.77 -27.69 13.14
CA SER A 77 -7.02 -27.45 12.41
C SER A 77 -7.32 -25.98 12.08
N ASN A 78 -6.69 -25.05 12.81
CA ASN A 78 -6.86 -23.61 12.65
C ASN A 78 -5.90 -22.98 11.60
N TYR A 79 -4.93 -23.74 11.07
CA TYR A 79 -3.96 -23.28 10.05
C TYR A 79 -4.09 -24.04 8.74
N TYR A 80 -5.31 -24.43 8.37
CA TYR A 80 -5.61 -25.01 7.07
C TYR A 80 -5.51 -23.93 5.98
N ILE A 81 -4.29 -23.55 5.60
CA ILE A 81 -4.03 -22.60 4.53
C ILE A 81 -4.43 -23.27 3.20
N LYS A 82 -5.67 -23.04 2.76
CA LYS A 82 -6.23 -23.52 1.48
C LYS A 82 -5.63 -22.82 0.26
N GLU A 83 -4.38 -22.38 0.31
CA GLU A 83 -3.72 -21.64 -0.77
C GLU A 83 -3.68 -22.45 -2.07
N SER A 84 -3.55 -23.77 -2.00
CA SER A 84 -3.52 -24.62 -3.20
C SER A 84 -4.81 -24.54 -4.02
N PHE A 85 -5.97 -24.34 -3.39
CA PHE A 85 -7.24 -24.14 -4.09
C PHE A 85 -7.39 -22.72 -4.67
N LEU A 86 -6.61 -21.76 -4.18
CA LEU A 86 -6.60 -20.37 -4.66
C LEU A 86 -5.55 -20.13 -5.75
N LYS A 87 -4.55 -21.01 -5.87
CA LYS A 87 -3.46 -20.91 -6.85
C LYS A 87 -3.89 -21.49 -8.20
N GLN A 88 -4.42 -20.65 -9.08
CA GLN A 88 -4.59 -21.00 -10.49
C GLN A 88 -3.23 -20.94 -11.21
N GLN A 89 -2.73 -22.08 -11.70
CA GLN A 89 -1.55 -22.08 -12.58
C GLN A 89 -1.92 -21.44 -13.93
N VAL A 90 -1.39 -20.25 -14.16
CA VAL A 90 -1.49 -19.54 -15.45
C VAL A 90 -0.26 -19.81 -16.30
N LYS A 91 -0.47 -20.04 -17.61
CA LYS A 91 0.63 -20.17 -18.57
C LYS A 91 1.25 -18.80 -18.82
N SER A 92 2.57 -18.74 -18.95
CA SER A 92 3.27 -17.50 -19.28
C SER A 92 2.88 -17.03 -20.69
N SER A 93 2.37 -15.82 -20.81
CA SER A 93 2.06 -15.18 -22.10
C SER A 93 3.16 -14.18 -22.46
N ASN A 94 3.44 -14.06 -23.76
CA ASN A 94 4.42 -13.11 -24.27
C ASN A 94 3.77 -11.73 -24.47
N ILE A 95 4.12 -10.76 -23.64
CA ILE A 95 3.58 -9.39 -23.68
C ILE A 95 4.36 -8.44 -24.62
N ARG A 96 5.32 -8.96 -25.40
CA ARG A 96 6.15 -8.15 -26.29
C ARG A 96 5.30 -7.50 -27.39
N GLY A 97 5.60 -6.23 -27.66
CA GLY A 97 4.92 -5.41 -28.65
C GLY A 97 3.60 -4.80 -28.16
N LEU A 98 3.16 -5.15 -26.94
CA LEU A 98 1.97 -4.56 -26.34
C LEU A 98 2.28 -3.22 -25.69
N ASN A 99 1.37 -2.27 -25.89
CA ASN A 99 1.28 -1.02 -25.17
C ASN A 99 0.32 -1.18 -24.00
N VAL A 100 0.89 -1.28 -22.81
CA VAL A 100 0.13 -1.43 -21.57
C VAL A 100 0.08 -0.09 -20.86
N VAL A 101 -1.11 0.35 -20.48
CA VAL A 101 -1.32 1.54 -19.67
C VAL A 101 -1.74 1.13 -18.28
N SER A 102 -1.13 1.70 -17.25
CA SER A 102 -1.61 1.61 -15.87
C SER A 102 -1.87 3.00 -15.32
N VAL A 103 -2.78 3.12 -14.35
CA VAL A 103 -2.98 4.34 -13.57
C VAL A 103 -2.85 4.04 -12.09
N ASP A 104 -2.25 4.95 -11.36
CA ASP A 104 -2.19 4.91 -9.91
C ASP A 104 -2.32 6.33 -9.33
N GLY A 105 -2.86 6.40 -8.13
CA GLY A 105 -3.23 7.62 -7.42
C GLY A 105 -2.78 7.58 -5.96
N SER A 106 -2.37 8.74 -5.46
CA SER A 106 -1.97 8.90 -4.07
C SER A 106 -2.70 10.08 -3.43
N SER A 107 -3.24 9.84 -2.23
CA SER A 107 -3.86 10.88 -1.41
C SER A 107 -3.10 11.08 -0.11
N VAL A 108 -2.98 12.34 0.31
CA VAL A 108 -2.45 12.72 1.63
C VAL A 108 -3.49 13.59 2.31
N VAL A 109 -3.88 13.21 3.52
CA VAL A 109 -4.84 13.96 4.34
C VAL A 109 -4.13 14.50 5.56
N LYS A 110 -4.28 15.80 5.81
CA LYS A 110 -3.72 16.45 6.99
C LYS A 110 -4.82 17.22 7.72
N LYS A 111 -5.09 16.77 8.95
CA LYS A 111 -6.09 17.37 9.83
C LYS A 111 -5.47 18.53 10.61
N PHE A 112 -6.10 19.69 10.58
CA PHE A 112 -5.73 20.87 11.36
C PHE A 112 -6.95 21.39 12.11
N MET A 113 -7.03 21.05 13.40
CA MET A 113 -8.17 21.38 14.25
C MET A 113 -9.48 20.84 13.64
N ASN A 114 -10.36 21.73 13.15
CA ASN A 114 -11.65 21.39 12.55
C ASN A 114 -11.63 21.48 11.01
N VAL A 115 -10.45 21.51 10.40
CA VAL A 115 -10.27 21.61 8.95
C VAL A 115 -9.36 20.50 8.46
N ASP A 116 -9.84 19.72 7.50
CA ASP A 116 -9.04 18.70 6.84
C ASP A 116 -8.61 19.15 5.47
N PHE A 117 -7.30 19.10 5.21
CA PHE A 117 -6.75 19.33 3.88
C PHE A 117 -6.42 18.00 3.24
N SER A 118 -6.96 17.75 2.05
CA SER A 118 -6.60 16.60 1.23
C SER A 118 -5.85 17.06 -0.02
N PHE A 119 -4.75 16.38 -0.29
CA PHE A 119 -3.98 16.50 -1.51
C PHE A 119 -4.11 15.19 -2.28
N LEU A 120 -4.58 15.27 -3.51
CA LEU A 120 -4.78 14.13 -4.39
C LEU A 120 -3.87 14.31 -5.62
N LYS A 121 -3.17 13.25 -6.04
CA LYS A 121 -2.45 13.22 -7.31
C LYS A 121 -2.57 11.86 -7.98
N ALA A 122 -2.84 11.82 -9.29
CA ALA A 122 -2.83 10.59 -10.07
C ALA A 122 -1.96 10.70 -11.31
N ILE A 123 -1.31 9.59 -11.68
CA ILE A 123 -0.42 9.48 -12.83
C ILE A 123 -0.75 8.19 -13.57
N ALA A 124 -0.83 8.29 -14.90
CA ALA A 124 -0.90 7.15 -15.79
C ALA A 124 0.47 6.90 -16.42
N VAL A 125 0.78 5.63 -16.66
CA VAL A 125 2.06 5.20 -17.20
C VAL A 125 1.79 4.28 -18.38
N LYS A 126 2.39 4.58 -19.53
CA LYS A 126 2.40 3.73 -20.72
C LYS A 126 3.71 2.97 -20.78
N TYR A 127 3.61 1.65 -20.82
CA TYR A 127 4.71 0.72 -20.99
C TYR A 127 4.67 0.14 -22.40
N LEU A 128 5.80 0.17 -23.09
CA LEU A 128 6.01 -0.55 -24.34
C LEU A 128 7.11 -1.59 -24.16
N PHE A 129 6.73 -2.87 -24.25
CA PHE A 129 7.63 -4.00 -24.00
C PHE A 129 8.33 -4.46 -25.29
N TYR A 130 9.63 -4.23 -25.39
CA TYR A 130 10.45 -4.68 -26.53
C TYR A 130 11.07 -6.07 -26.31
N LYS A 131 11.54 -6.69 -27.39
CA LYS A 131 12.34 -7.91 -27.31
C LYS A 131 13.74 -7.55 -26.77
N ASN A 132 14.09 -8.16 -25.64
CA ASN A 132 15.43 -8.12 -25.01
C ASN A 132 15.88 -6.75 -24.45
N HIS A 133 14.95 -5.81 -24.21
CA HIS A 133 15.25 -4.53 -23.59
C HIS A 133 14.25 -4.24 -22.46
N SER A 134 14.63 -3.33 -21.55
CA SER A 134 13.70 -2.76 -20.58
C SER A 134 12.50 -2.12 -21.29
N ALA A 135 11.33 -2.15 -20.66
CA ALA A 135 10.15 -1.47 -21.19
C ALA A 135 10.45 0.02 -21.36
N ASN A 136 9.98 0.62 -22.46
CA ASN A 136 9.97 2.07 -22.58
C ASN A 136 8.77 2.60 -21.81
N ILE A 137 9.01 3.60 -20.96
CA ILE A 137 8.07 4.11 -19.98
C ILE A 137 7.78 5.57 -20.34
N ALA A 138 6.51 5.88 -20.61
CA ALA A 138 6.04 7.24 -20.80
C ALA A 138 5.00 7.59 -19.74
N TYR A 139 5.13 8.76 -19.12
CA TYR A 139 4.21 9.24 -18.09
C TYR A 139 3.16 10.16 -18.70
N PHE A 140 1.93 10.07 -18.17
CA PHE A 140 0.82 10.93 -18.52
C PHE A 140 0.06 11.37 -17.25
N PRO A 141 -0.09 12.67 -16.98
CA PRO A 141 0.55 13.79 -17.68
C PRO A 141 2.08 13.72 -17.55
N ASP A 142 2.79 14.56 -18.30
CA ASP A 142 4.23 14.65 -18.12
C ASP A 142 4.58 15.00 -16.68
N LEU A 143 5.71 14.48 -16.19
CA LEU A 143 6.18 14.71 -14.82
C LEU A 143 6.61 16.16 -14.57
N ASN A 144 6.64 16.99 -15.62
CA ASN A 144 7.06 18.37 -15.54
C ASN A 144 5.92 19.22 -14.96
N GLY A 145 6.14 19.77 -13.77
CA GLY A 145 5.24 20.74 -13.16
C GLY A 145 4.13 20.13 -12.30
N PHE A 146 3.11 20.95 -12.04
CA PHE A 146 2.00 20.62 -11.18
C PHE A 146 0.81 20.14 -12.02
N ASN A 147 0.88 18.90 -12.52
CA ASN A 147 -0.17 18.33 -13.36
C ASN A 147 -1.00 17.29 -12.60
N ASN A 148 -2.30 17.26 -12.90
CA ASN A 148 -3.29 16.32 -12.39
C ASN A 148 -3.25 16.10 -10.87
N TYR A 149 -3.29 17.22 -10.13
CA TYR A 149 -3.43 17.23 -8.68
C TYR A 149 -4.65 18.05 -8.28
N THR A 150 -5.23 17.72 -7.13
CA THR A 150 -6.33 18.47 -6.53
C THR A 150 -6.02 18.72 -5.06
N VAL A 151 -6.21 19.96 -4.61
CA VAL A 151 -6.18 20.34 -3.20
C VAL A 151 -7.60 20.61 -2.77
N GLN A 152 -8.05 19.98 -1.68
CA GLN A 152 -9.38 20.23 -1.12
C GLN A 152 -9.27 20.57 0.36
N GLY A 153 -10.13 21.48 0.82
CA GLY A 153 -10.34 21.76 2.24
C GLY A 153 -11.74 21.30 2.64
N ASN A 154 -11.84 20.44 3.64
CA ASN A 154 -13.09 20.07 4.28
C ASN A 154 -13.22 20.89 5.58
N TYR A 155 -14.11 21.87 5.56
CA TYR A 155 -14.31 22.83 6.66
C TYR A 155 -15.49 22.47 7.57
N LEU A 156 -16.21 21.41 7.24
CA LEU A 156 -17.35 20.91 8.01
C LEU A 156 -16.91 19.70 8.82
N ASN A 157 -17.19 19.73 10.13
CA ASN A 157 -17.03 18.58 11.00
C ASN A 157 -18.00 17.48 10.55
N ARG A 158 -17.51 16.55 9.72
CA ARG A 158 -18.20 15.31 9.35
C ARG A 158 -17.50 14.16 10.05
N ASP A 159 -18.18 13.02 10.11
CA ASP A 159 -17.55 11.80 10.60
C ASP A 159 -16.32 11.44 9.73
N ASP A 160 -15.26 10.97 10.38
CA ASP A 160 -13.97 10.68 9.73
C ASP A 160 -14.15 9.70 8.56
N THR A 161 -15.03 8.70 8.73
CA THR A 161 -15.32 7.69 7.70
C THR A 161 -15.92 8.30 6.43
N THR A 162 -16.69 9.38 6.59
CA THR A 162 -17.36 10.07 5.49
C THR A 162 -16.36 10.90 4.68
N ILE A 163 -15.40 11.53 5.36
CA ILE A 163 -14.33 12.30 4.74
C ILE A 163 -13.38 11.38 3.99
N GLU A 164 -12.97 10.28 4.61
CA GLU A 164 -12.10 9.27 3.97
C GLU A 164 -12.75 8.68 2.71
N ALA A 165 -14.03 8.34 2.78
CA ALA A 165 -14.74 7.83 1.62
C ALA A 165 -14.87 8.86 0.50
N LYS A 166 -15.15 10.13 0.82
CA LYS A 166 -15.18 11.21 -0.17
C LYS A 166 -13.83 11.34 -0.87
N ILE A 167 -12.73 11.30 -0.12
CA ILE A 167 -11.38 11.41 -0.68
C ILE A 167 -11.04 10.19 -1.56
N SER A 168 -11.43 8.99 -1.14
CA SER A 168 -11.28 7.76 -1.92
C SER A 168 -12.05 7.83 -3.24
N MET A 169 -13.31 8.28 -3.22
CA MET A 169 -14.12 8.47 -4.43
C MET A 169 -13.52 9.52 -5.36
N ASP A 170 -13.03 10.64 -4.82
CA ASP A 170 -12.38 11.69 -5.61
C ASP A 170 -11.06 11.20 -6.23
N MET A 171 -10.31 10.35 -5.53
CA MET A 171 -9.10 9.72 -6.07
C MET A 171 -9.43 8.82 -7.24
N LYS A 172 -10.39 7.90 -7.06
CA LYS A 172 -10.82 6.98 -8.12
C LYS A 172 -11.37 7.72 -9.33
N PHE A 173 -12.14 8.79 -9.11
CA PHE A 173 -12.60 9.65 -10.19
C PHE A 173 -11.45 10.26 -10.98
N MET A 174 -10.42 10.77 -10.29
CA MET A 174 -9.27 11.38 -10.94
C MET A 174 -8.44 10.36 -11.75
N GLU A 175 -8.27 9.14 -11.25
CA GLU A 175 -7.60 8.04 -11.97
C GLU A 175 -8.34 7.67 -13.26
N ILE A 176 -9.66 7.48 -13.19
CA ILE A 176 -10.48 7.08 -14.34
C ILE A 176 -10.55 8.19 -15.37
N ASN A 177 -10.76 9.43 -14.92
CA ASN A 177 -10.80 10.57 -15.82
C ASN A 177 -9.45 10.74 -16.53
N LEU A 178 -8.33 10.54 -15.82
CA LEU A 178 -7.01 10.55 -16.43
C LEU A 178 -6.86 9.46 -17.51
N LEU A 179 -7.35 8.25 -17.24
CA LEU A 179 -7.36 7.17 -18.23
C LEU A 179 -8.24 7.47 -19.44
N ASN A 180 -9.46 7.96 -19.22
CA ASN A 180 -10.36 8.38 -20.32
C ASN A 180 -9.67 9.41 -21.22
N ASN A 181 -9.02 10.41 -20.62
CA ASN A 181 -8.26 11.42 -21.36
C ASN A 181 -7.08 10.82 -22.14
N MET A 182 -6.35 9.88 -21.52
CA MET A 182 -5.22 9.21 -22.15
C MET A 182 -5.66 8.32 -23.33
N ILE A 183 -6.69 7.50 -23.14
CA ILE A 183 -7.23 6.61 -24.17
C ILE A 183 -7.82 7.40 -25.32
N ASN A 184 -8.39 8.58 -25.06
CA ASN A 184 -8.86 9.45 -26.14
C ASN A 184 -7.71 10.07 -26.94
N ARG A 185 -6.56 10.30 -26.31
CA ARG A 185 -5.39 10.90 -26.95
C ARG A 185 -4.51 9.91 -27.72
N TYR A 186 -4.42 8.67 -27.25
CA TYR A 186 -3.55 7.65 -27.84
C TYR A 186 -4.40 6.52 -28.44
N THR A 187 -4.08 6.13 -29.67
CA THR A 187 -4.78 5.05 -30.40
C THR A 187 -4.08 3.70 -30.29
N ASP A 188 -2.85 3.69 -29.80
CA ASP A 188 -1.95 2.55 -29.74
C ASP A 188 -1.87 2.00 -28.31
N ILE A 189 -3.02 1.83 -27.65
CA ILE A 189 -3.12 1.20 -26.33
C ILE A 189 -3.80 -0.16 -26.54
N ASP A 190 -3.17 -1.22 -26.06
CA ASP A 190 -3.69 -2.59 -26.20
C ASP A 190 -4.34 -3.07 -24.90
N ILE A 191 -3.76 -2.67 -23.77
CA ILE A 191 -4.19 -3.10 -22.43
C ILE A 191 -4.24 -1.90 -21.49
N VAL A 192 -5.29 -1.81 -20.68
CA VAL A 192 -5.41 -0.88 -19.56
C VAL A 192 -5.54 -1.68 -18.27
N ILE A 193 -4.72 -1.34 -17.28
CA ILE A 193 -4.70 -1.94 -15.94
C ILE A 193 -5.04 -0.86 -14.92
N ILE A 194 -6.03 -1.11 -14.07
CA ILE A 194 -6.35 -0.25 -12.92
C ILE A 194 -6.06 -1.01 -11.64
N ASP A 195 -5.39 -0.33 -10.71
CA ASP A 195 -5.28 -0.78 -9.34
C ASP A 195 -6.55 -0.42 -8.55
N GLY A 196 -7.23 -1.42 -8.04
CA GLY A 196 -8.51 -1.32 -7.34
C GLY A 196 -9.63 -2.11 -8.00
N SER A 197 -10.59 -2.51 -7.16
CA SER A 197 -11.83 -3.15 -7.61
C SER A 197 -12.66 -2.20 -8.48
N ILE A 198 -13.32 -2.75 -9.50
CA ILE A 198 -14.41 -2.07 -10.23
C ILE A 198 -15.54 -1.70 -9.26
N VAL A 199 -15.68 -2.45 -8.16
CA VAL A 199 -16.64 -2.17 -7.11
C VAL A 199 -16.08 -1.09 -6.19
N ILE A 200 -16.61 0.11 -6.34
CA ILE A 200 -16.22 1.29 -5.56
C ILE A 200 -16.58 1.05 -4.09
N MET A 201 -15.55 0.90 -3.25
CA MET A 201 -15.67 0.76 -1.82
C MET A 201 -15.76 2.14 -1.13
N PRO A 202 -16.56 2.28 -0.05
CA PRO A 202 -17.32 1.22 0.59
C PRO A 202 -18.81 1.23 0.17
N ILE A 203 -19.34 0.05 -0.18
CA ILE A 203 -20.71 -0.17 -0.70
C ILE A 203 -21.80 0.36 0.25
N ASN A 204 -21.53 0.33 1.57
CA ASN A 204 -22.46 0.85 2.58
C ASN A 204 -22.74 2.36 2.40
N LEU A 205 -21.82 3.12 1.79
CA LEU A 205 -22.01 4.54 1.53
C LEU A 205 -22.82 4.82 0.26
N ILE A 206 -23.02 3.84 -0.62
CA ILE A 206 -23.98 3.91 -1.73
C ILE A 206 -25.40 4.07 -1.18
N PHE A 207 -25.68 3.44 -0.03
CA PHE A 207 -26.93 3.58 0.72
C PHE A 207 -26.88 4.68 1.78
N SER A 208 -25.82 5.49 1.81
CA SER A 208 -25.77 6.63 2.73
C SER A 208 -26.88 7.63 2.38
N LYS A 209 -27.45 8.26 3.41
CA LYS A 209 -28.42 9.34 3.23
C LYS A 209 -27.77 10.67 2.85
N ASP A 210 -26.46 10.69 2.57
CA ASP A 210 -25.72 11.90 2.19
C ASP A 210 -25.87 12.16 0.68
N PRO A 211 -26.58 13.23 0.26
CA PRO A 211 -26.79 13.54 -1.15
C PRO A 211 -25.50 13.86 -1.90
N GLU A 212 -24.47 14.39 -1.23
CA GLU A 212 -23.20 14.72 -1.89
C GLU A 212 -22.42 13.47 -2.27
N ILE A 213 -22.41 12.46 -1.40
CA ILE A 213 -21.74 11.18 -1.64
C ILE A 213 -22.45 10.45 -2.77
N SER A 214 -23.77 10.36 -2.71
CA SER A 214 -24.58 9.73 -3.76
C SER A 214 -24.32 10.38 -5.13
N LYS A 215 -24.28 11.72 -5.21
CA LYS A 215 -23.99 12.42 -6.47
C LYS A 215 -22.59 12.15 -7.00
N LYS A 216 -21.57 12.12 -6.12
CA LYS A 216 -20.18 11.78 -6.52
C LYS A 216 -20.09 10.33 -7.02
N TYR A 217 -20.80 9.42 -6.36
CA TYR A 217 -20.87 8.03 -6.76
C TYR A 217 -21.48 7.85 -8.15
N ASP A 218 -22.61 8.51 -8.42
CA ASP A 218 -23.25 8.47 -9.75
C ASP A 218 -22.35 9.01 -10.86
N LEU A 219 -21.59 10.07 -10.58
CA LEU A 219 -20.59 10.60 -11.52
C LEU A 219 -19.47 9.60 -11.77
N LEU A 220 -18.96 8.96 -10.72
CA LEU A 220 -17.91 7.96 -10.82
C LEU A 220 -18.35 6.73 -11.63
N LEU A 221 -19.58 6.25 -11.42
CA LEU A 221 -20.16 5.17 -12.23
C LEU A 221 -20.26 5.53 -13.71
N LYS A 222 -20.67 6.76 -14.02
CA LYS A 222 -20.75 7.24 -15.41
C LYS A 222 -19.37 7.24 -16.08
N GLU A 223 -18.34 7.69 -15.37
CA GLU A 223 -16.97 7.68 -15.90
C GLU A 223 -16.42 6.27 -16.10
N TYR A 224 -16.71 5.34 -15.18
CA TYR A 224 -16.37 3.93 -15.36
C TYR A 224 -17.09 3.31 -16.55
N HIS A 225 -18.37 3.61 -16.73
CA HIS A 225 -19.14 3.14 -17.86
C HIS A 225 -18.58 3.67 -19.18
N ASN A 226 -18.24 4.96 -19.21
CA ASN A 226 -17.60 5.59 -20.35
C ASN A 226 -16.23 4.95 -20.68
N LEU A 227 -15.42 4.70 -19.65
CA LEU A 227 -14.13 4.00 -19.80
C LEU A 227 -14.33 2.61 -20.41
N TYR A 228 -15.26 1.82 -19.88
CA TYR A 228 -15.53 0.48 -20.37
C TYR A 228 -16.02 0.49 -21.82
N LEU A 229 -16.94 1.38 -22.18
CA LEU A 229 -17.42 1.53 -23.55
C LEU A 229 -16.27 1.95 -24.49
N THR A 230 -15.47 2.93 -24.10
CA THR A 230 -14.32 3.40 -24.89
C THR A 230 -13.31 2.29 -25.12
N CYS A 231 -12.99 1.50 -24.08
CA CYS A 231 -12.11 0.33 -24.22
C CYS A 231 -12.71 -0.70 -25.19
N LYS A 232 -14.00 -1.01 -25.05
CA LYS A 232 -14.70 -1.96 -25.92
C LYS A 232 -14.71 -1.51 -27.38
N GLU A 233 -15.01 -0.24 -27.64
CA GLU A 233 -15.05 0.34 -28.98
C GLU A 233 -13.68 0.34 -29.66
N LYS A 234 -12.62 0.59 -28.89
CA LYS A 234 -11.24 0.61 -29.39
C LYS A 234 -10.54 -0.76 -29.37
N GLY A 235 -11.22 -1.82 -28.91
CA GLY A 235 -10.64 -3.16 -28.80
C GLY A 235 -9.55 -3.30 -27.72
N ILE A 236 -9.57 -2.44 -26.70
CA ILE A 236 -8.61 -2.41 -25.60
C ILE A 236 -9.04 -3.42 -24.52
N ILE A 237 -8.09 -4.23 -24.05
CA ILE A 237 -8.33 -5.16 -22.94
C ILE A 237 -8.29 -4.38 -21.63
N PHE A 238 -9.40 -4.39 -20.89
CA PHE A 238 -9.50 -3.75 -19.59
C PHE A 238 -9.34 -4.76 -18.45
N LEU A 239 -8.37 -4.53 -17.57
CA LEU A 239 -8.08 -5.36 -16.40
C LEU A 239 -8.17 -4.52 -15.13
N SER A 240 -8.89 -5.03 -14.13
CA SER A 240 -8.93 -4.47 -12.78
C SER A 240 -8.29 -5.44 -11.80
N GLN A 241 -7.36 -4.96 -10.98
CA GLN A 241 -6.70 -5.77 -9.95
C GLN A 241 -7.23 -5.35 -8.57
N SER A 242 -7.80 -6.29 -7.81
CA SER A 242 -8.35 -6.07 -6.46
C SER A 242 -7.56 -6.82 -5.40
#